data_AF-A0A935AMX0-F1
#
_entry.id   AF-A0A935AMX0-F1
#
_cell.length_a   1.000
_cell.length_b   1.000
_cell.length_c   1.000
_cell.angle_alpha   90.00
_cell.angle_beta   90.00
_cell.angle_gamma   90.00
#
_symmetry.space_group_name_H-M   'P 1'
#
loop_
_entity.id
_entity.type
_entity.pdbx_description
1 polymer ?
#
loop_
_entity_poly.entity_id
_entity_poly.type
_entity_poly.pdbx_seq_one_letter_code
_entity_poly.pdbx_strand_id
1 'polypeptide(L)'
;MKTFKISIIGMLCAISAYCQDEEFKVYSNGLIYSEQTMKNLGYIVDSLNLKFKICNFNTVFFSKSQTFGNIVKVDASDIKQAKKDMENQISFENFIKNYPKSIIDQNVLIIKDKYKDYENKDIAEFQHFDLTSNDGFTIYSKDVTLYQKDFTNKWLYEYHPKTEYSDETLTAFYFPTNFNSAPIPQKYTQMIGYSDCLIDTTTTKFKDDSKEGWVDLPKNWILLSIKEKVRLLEEMRSTSVIGRCSMDTRPREQAVYIALLSADTYNWEIFLKSHLDIMNDRFERVSDGSYAWEQRNTYIKELEELNINVPDLMFGISFRIENPAKNHYFGSIGRLGRALSESKNRNEIEQVMISIISDNELDIYNRLLFYFLYRNYTHFTNDEKIKKENIEKLTIAKETFPDFISVRLKVK
;
A
#
# COMPACT_ATOMS: atom_id res chain seq x y z
N MET A 1 4.13 22.81 -68.18
CA MET A 1 3.01 21.87 -67.95
C MET A 1 3.60 20.67 -67.22
N LYS A 2 3.49 20.55 -65.88
CA LYS A 2 2.30 20.03 -65.15
C LYS A 2 1.78 18.78 -65.90
N THR A 3 1.73 17.57 -65.33
CA THR A 3 1.13 17.26 -64.03
C THR A 3 1.23 15.76 -63.71
N PHE A 4 1.07 15.43 -62.42
CA PHE A 4 0.49 14.18 -61.88
C PHE A 4 1.28 12.88 -62.04
N LYS A 5 1.98 12.49 -60.95
CA LYS A 5 1.86 11.19 -60.25
C LYS A 5 3.02 11.07 -59.27
N ILE A 6 2.77 11.35 -58.00
CA ILE A 6 3.40 10.76 -56.79
C ILE A 6 2.68 11.44 -55.63
N SER A 7 1.60 10.81 -55.17
CA SER A 7 0.98 11.02 -53.88
C SER A 7 -0.14 10.00 -53.80
N ILE A 8 0.14 8.86 -53.15
CA ILE A 8 -0.76 7.85 -52.54
C ILE A 8 0.11 6.62 -52.14
N ILE A 9 1.32 6.81 -51.60
CA ILE A 9 2.04 5.73 -50.88
C ILE A 9 2.79 6.34 -49.67
N GLY A 10 2.16 7.30 -49.00
CA GLY A 10 2.68 7.93 -47.78
C GLY A 10 1.63 8.10 -46.68
N MET A 11 0.41 7.62 -46.92
CA MET A 11 -0.74 7.78 -46.01
C MET A 11 -1.39 6.43 -45.63
N LEU A 12 -0.65 5.33 -45.78
CA LEU A 12 -1.08 3.97 -45.40
C LEU A 12 -0.10 3.25 -44.47
N CYS A 13 1.01 3.89 -44.07
CA CYS A 13 1.96 3.34 -43.08
C CYS A 13 1.99 4.12 -41.76
N ALA A 14 1.11 5.09 -41.55
CA ALA A 14 1.00 5.85 -40.29
C ALA A 14 -0.13 5.36 -39.37
N ILE A 15 -0.89 4.34 -39.76
CA ILE A 15 -2.03 3.82 -38.97
C ILE A 15 -1.68 2.50 -38.27
N SER A 16 -0.47 1.96 -38.47
CA SER A 16 -0.07 0.65 -37.93
C SER A 16 0.81 0.70 -36.67
N ALA A 17 0.92 1.85 -36.00
CA ALA A 17 1.80 2.03 -34.83
C ALA A 17 1.07 2.39 -33.51
N TYR A 18 -0.26 2.30 -33.46
CA TYR A 18 -1.04 2.31 -32.22
C TYR A 18 -1.71 0.95 -32.01
N CYS A 19 -0.90 -0.08 -31.88
CA CYS A 19 -1.30 -1.30 -31.18
C CYS A 19 -0.28 -1.50 -30.06
N GLN A 20 -0.30 -0.58 -29.09
CA GLN A 20 0.03 -1.01 -27.73
C GLN A 20 -1.18 -1.85 -27.33
N ASP A 21 -0.99 -3.16 -27.11
CA ASP A 21 -2.03 -4.00 -26.55
C ASP A 21 -2.48 -3.36 -25.23
N GLU A 22 -3.64 -2.71 -25.22
CA GLU A 22 -4.23 -2.18 -24.00
C GLU A 22 -4.53 -3.38 -23.10
N GLU A 23 -4.06 -3.33 -21.84
CA GLU A 23 -4.18 -4.44 -20.87
C GLU A 23 -5.63 -4.93 -20.73
N PHE A 24 -6.62 -4.04 -20.85
CA PHE A 24 -8.03 -4.37 -20.92
C PHE A 24 -8.70 -3.65 -22.09
N LYS A 25 -9.90 -4.12 -22.45
CA LYS A 25 -10.77 -3.43 -23.40
C LYS A 25 -11.08 -2.02 -22.91
N VAL A 26 -10.70 -1.01 -23.69
CA VAL A 26 -11.12 0.38 -23.52
C VAL A 26 -12.38 0.65 -24.35
N TYR A 27 -13.34 1.35 -23.75
CA TYR A 27 -14.59 1.74 -24.40
C TYR A 27 -14.48 3.14 -25.05
N SER A 28 -15.51 3.57 -25.78
CA SER A 28 -15.55 4.87 -26.47
C SER A 28 -15.29 6.08 -25.58
N ASN A 29 -15.60 5.95 -24.28
CA ASN A 29 -15.35 6.96 -23.25
C ASN A 29 -13.89 6.98 -22.73
N GLY A 30 -13.01 6.11 -23.23
CA GLY A 30 -11.61 6.05 -22.81
C GLY A 30 -11.37 5.32 -21.46
N LEU A 31 -12.38 4.61 -20.93
CA LEU A 31 -12.31 3.87 -19.68
C LEU A 31 -12.40 2.35 -19.92
N ILE A 32 -12.04 1.54 -18.92
CA ILE A 32 -12.25 0.08 -18.96
C ILE A 32 -13.69 -0.36 -18.69
N TYR A 33 -14.57 0.60 -18.40
CA TYR A 33 -15.99 0.39 -18.18
C TYR A 33 -16.82 1.20 -19.18
N SER A 34 -17.89 0.57 -19.71
CA SER A 34 -18.76 1.21 -20.69
C SER A 34 -19.50 2.43 -20.12
N GLU A 35 -19.97 3.33 -20.99
CA GLU A 35 -20.81 4.48 -20.58
C GLU A 35 -22.04 4.05 -19.77
N GLN A 36 -22.68 2.95 -20.16
CA GLN A 36 -23.84 2.41 -19.44
C GLN A 36 -23.45 1.91 -18.05
N THR A 37 -22.30 1.24 -17.93
CA THR A 37 -21.77 0.77 -16.64
C THR A 37 -21.44 1.95 -15.73
N MET A 38 -20.75 2.97 -16.25
CA MET A 38 -20.41 4.18 -15.50
C MET A 38 -21.66 4.95 -15.05
N LYS A 39 -22.69 5.00 -15.90
CA LYS A 39 -23.99 5.60 -15.54
C LYS A 39 -24.67 4.83 -14.39
N ASN A 40 -24.66 3.50 -14.43
CA ASN A 40 -25.22 2.68 -13.35
C ASN A 40 -24.48 2.92 -12.02
N LEU A 41 -23.15 2.96 -12.07
CA LEU A 41 -22.32 3.26 -10.90
C LEU A 41 -22.58 4.67 -10.35
N GLY A 42 -22.72 5.67 -11.24
CA GLY A 42 -23.05 7.04 -10.85
C GLY A 42 -24.33 7.12 -10.00
N TYR A 43 -25.40 6.42 -10.39
CA TYR A 43 -26.63 6.39 -9.59
C TYR A 43 -26.46 5.76 -8.19
N ILE A 44 -25.61 4.74 -8.09
CA ILE A 44 -25.28 4.13 -6.80
C ILE A 44 -24.48 5.10 -5.95
N VAL A 45 -23.46 5.74 -6.53
CA VAL A 45 -22.61 6.73 -5.86
C VAL A 45 -23.41 7.92 -5.37
N ASP A 46 -24.36 8.46 -6.14
CA ASP A 46 -25.20 9.56 -5.69
C ASP A 46 -26.04 9.18 -4.47
N SER A 47 -26.53 7.94 -4.41
CA SER A 47 -27.24 7.40 -3.25
C SER A 47 -26.30 7.20 -2.05
N LEU A 48 -25.06 6.79 -2.29
CA LEU A 48 -24.04 6.63 -1.26
C LEU A 48 -23.58 7.98 -0.70
N ASN A 49 -23.45 9.02 -1.52
CA ASN A 49 -23.14 10.37 -1.08
C ASN A 49 -24.14 10.92 -0.05
N LEU A 50 -25.41 10.54 -0.16
CA LEU A 50 -26.41 10.86 0.87
C LEU A 50 -26.15 10.08 2.17
N LYS A 51 -25.76 8.80 2.07
CA LYS A 51 -25.34 7.99 3.23
C LYS A 51 -24.01 8.49 3.83
N PHE A 52 -23.11 9.09 3.05
CA PHE A 52 -21.84 9.61 3.56
C PHE A 52 -22.03 10.76 4.55
N LYS A 53 -23.08 11.55 4.39
CA LYS A 53 -23.43 12.61 5.36
C LYS A 53 -23.75 12.10 6.77
N ILE A 54 -24.00 10.81 6.92
CA ILE A 54 -24.32 10.14 8.19
C ILE A 54 -23.25 9.11 8.60
N CYS A 55 -22.09 9.04 7.93
CA CYS A 55 -21.00 8.18 8.41
C CYS A 55 -20.45 8.67 9.75
N ASN A 56 -20.01 7.71 10.56
CA ASN A 56 -19.47 8.00 11.88
C ASN A 56 -18.03 8.54 11.76
N PHE A 57 -17.90 9.86 11.73
CA PHE A 57 -16.60 10.55 11.77
C PHE A 57 -16.05 10.78 13.19
N ASN A 58 -16.70 10.21 14.22
CA ASN A 58 -16.26 10.34 15.62
C ASN A 58 -15.32 9.21 16.05
N THR A 59 -14.99 8.27 15.15
CA THR A 59 -14.00 7.23 15.43
C THR A 59 -12.63 7.85 15.65
N VAL A 60 -12.04 7.57 16.80
CA VAL A 60 -10.65 7.92 17.08
C VAL A 60 -9.77 6.78 16.59
N PHE A 61 -8.98 7.06 15.56
CA PHE A 61 -7.95 6.14 15.09
C PHE A 61 -6.64 6.42 15.81
N PHE A 62 -5.85 5.38 16.00
CA PHE A 62 -4.54 5.46 16.64
C PHE A 62 -3.45 5.05 15.66
N SER A 63 -2.31 5.74 15.71
CA SER A 63 -1.11 5.36 14.95
C SER A 63 -0.64 3.97 15.33
N LYS A 64 0.05 3.27 14.42
CA LYS A 64 0.78 2.06 14.81
C LYS A 64 1.70 2.32 16.01
N SER A 65 1.84 1.30 16.87
CA SER A 65 2.70 1.34 18.04
C SER A 65 4.17 1.49 17.61
N GLN A 66 4.82 2.59 18.01
CA GLN A 66 6.18 2.93 17.55
C GLN A 66 7.04 3.53 18.66
N THR A 67 8.36 3.45 18.49
CA THR A 67 9.36 4.08 19.35
C THR A 67 10.66 4.36 18.58
N PHE A 68 11.56 5.12 19.17
CA PHE A 68 12.94 5.22 18.71
C PHE A 68 13.83 4.31 19.55
N GLY A 69 14.74 3.60 18.89
CA GLY A 69 15.66 2.69 19.55
C GLY A 69 17.01 2.62 18.85
N ASN A 70 17.81 1.65 19.27
CA ASN A 70 19.11 1.38 18.67
C ASN A 70 19.17 -0.07 18.19
N ILE A 71 19.79 -0.30 17.05
CA ILE A 71 20.12 -1.65 16.57
C ILE A 71 21.59 -1.89 16.86
N VAL A 72 21.89 -3.07 17.39
CA VAL A 72 23.23 -3.52 17.67
C VAL A 72 23.46 -4.86 16.99
N LYS A 73 24.49 -4.94 16.17
CA LYS A 73 25.02 -6.18 15.62
C LYS A 73 26.35 -6.48 16.29
N VAL A 74 26.39 -7.58 17.05
CA VAL A 74 27.53 -7.93 17.90
C VAL A 74 28.64 -8.57 17.07
N ASP A 75 29.89 -8.22 17.37
CA ASP A 75 31.06 -8.85 16.77
C ASP A 75 31.15 -10.35 17.13
N ALA A 76 31.60 -11.17 16.19
CA ALA A 76 31.63 -12.62 16.33
C ALA A 76 32.42 -13.10 17.56
N SER A 77 33.46 -12.37 18.00
CA SER A 77 34.26 -12.79 19.16
C SER A 77 33.51 -12.69 20.50
N ASP A 78 32.47 -11.87 20.57
CA ASP A 78 31.89 -11.43 21.84
C ASP A 78 30.47 -11.95 22.07
N ILE A 79 29.88 -12.65 21.09
CA ILE A 79 28.46 -13.05 21.06
C ILE A 79 27.99 -13.70 22.36
N LYS A 80 28.74 -14.68 22.89
CA LYS A 80 28.32 -15.42 24.08
C LYS A 80 28.20 -14.55 25.33
N GLN A 81 29.16 -13.66 25.54
CA GLN A 81 29.17 -12.77 26.70
C GLN A 81 28.16 -11.63 26.53
N ALA A 82 28.08 -11.06 25.32
CA ALA A 82 27.10 -10.03 24.98
C ALA A 82 25.66 -10.51 25.17
N LYS A 83 25.33 -11.73 24.72
CA LYS A 83 24.02 -12.34 24.92
C LYS A 83 23.66 -12.44 26.41
N LYS A 84 24.59 -12.93 27.23
CA LYS A 84 24.39 -13.05 28.69
C LYS A 84 24.19 -11.69 29.35
N ASP A 85 24.94 -10.68 28.92
CA ASP A 85 24.80 -9.32 29.46
C ASP A 85 23.46 -8.68 29.04
N MET A 86 22.99 -8.92 27.81
CA MET A 86 21.67 -8.50 27.34
C MET A 86 20.54 -9.20 28.12
N GLU A 87 20.66 -10.50 28.41
CA GLU A 87 19.73 -11.23 29.28
C GLU A 87 19.65 -10.60 30.68
N ASN A 88 20.79 -10.17 31.21
CA ASN A 88 20.90 -9.45 32.48
C ASN A 88 20.55 -7.95 32.38
N GLN A 89 20.05 -7.48 31.23
CA GLN A 89 19.66 -6.09 30.98
C GLN A 89 20.77 -5.07 31.25
N ILE A 90 21.99 -5.34 30.78
CA ILE A 90 23.08 -4.35 30.76
C ILE A 90 22.60 -3.02 30.16
N SER A 91 23.01 -1.88 30.75
CA SER A 91 22.67 -0.57 30.17
C SER A 91 23.32 -0.39 28.81
N PHE A 92 22.72 0.43 27.94
CA PHE A 92 23.25 0.66 26.61
C PHE A 92 24.66 1.28 26.64
N GLU A 93 24.91 2.21 27.55
CA GLU A 93 26.23 2.85 27.71
C GLU A 93 27.30 1.84 28.11
N ASN A 94 26.97 0.95 29.06
CA ASN A 94 27.88 -0.11 29.48
C ASN A 94 28.08 -1.15 28.37
N PHE A 95 27.04 -1.44 27.58
CA PHE A 95 27.16 -2.33 26.43
C PHE A 95 28.16 -1.77 25.42
N ILE A 96 28.03 -0.51 25.01
CA ILE A 96 28.95 0.13 24.05
C ILE A 96 30.39 0.08 24.55
N LYS A 97 30.58 0.36 25.85
CA LYS A 97 31.90 0.33 26.47
C LYS A 97 32.51 -1.07 26.49
N ASN A 98 31.72 -2.09 26.77
CA ASN A 98 32.17 -3.47 26.88
C ASN A 98 32.40 -4.14 25.51
N TYR A 99 31.66 -3.69 24.48
CA TYR A 99 31.67 -4.31 23.14
C TYR A 99 31.94 -3.29 22.03
N PRO A 100 33.10 -2.59 22.04
CA PRO A 100 33.39 -1.46 21.16
C PRO A 100 33.52 -1.82 19.66
N LYS A 101 33.59 -3.11 19.33
CA LYS A 101 33.63 -3.60 17.94
C LYS A 101 32.24 -3.83 17.33
N SER A 102 31.18 -3.77 18.14
CA SER A 102 29.81 -3.97 17.64
C SER A 102 29.42 -2.84 16.68
N ILE A 103 28.64 -3.18 15.66
CA ILE A 103 28.06 -2.20 14.75
C ILE A 103 26.77 -1.68 15.39
N ILE A 104 26.62 -0.37 15.46
CA ILE A 104 25.49 0.28 16.14
C ILE A 104 24.83 1.26 15.17
N ASP A 105 23.51 1.12 15.00
CA ASP A 105 22.67 2.13 14.36
C ASP A 105 21.74 2.75 15.42
N GLN A 106 21.90 4.05 15.66
CA GLN A 106 21.22 4.76 16.75
C GLN A 106 20.01 5.55 16.25
N ASN A 107 19.01 5.73 17.11
CA ASN A 107 17.81 6.51 16.83
C ASN A 107 17.05 6.02 15.59
N VAL A 108 16.91 4.71 15.45
CA VAL A 108 16.11 4.09 14.40
C VAL A 108 14.63 4.08 14.80
N LEU A 109 13.74 4.23 13.83
CA LEU A 109 12.30 4.05 14.05
C LEU A 109 11.98 2.56 14.10
N ILE A 110 11.34 2.13 15.19
CA ILE A 110 10.92 0.73 15.37
C ILE A 110 9.40 0.71 15.50
N ILE A 111 8.77 -0.09 14.65
CA ILE A 111 7.33 -0.33 14.66
C ILE A 111 7.07 -1.70 15.28
N LYS A 112 6.03 -1.78 16.10
CA LYS A 112 5.56 -3.02 16.70
C LYS A 112 4.19 -3.36 16.13
N ASP A 113 4.01 -4.59 15.68
CA ASP A 113 2.74 -5.07 15.12
C ASP A 113 2.34 -6.44 15.68
N LYS A 114 1.06 -6.78 15.51
CA LYS A 114 0.51 -8.09 15.81
C LYS A 114 -0.33 -8.57 14.63
N TYR A 115 0.01 -9.74 14.10
CA TYR A 115 -0.71 -10.34 12.99
C TYR A 115 -0.84 -11.86 13.14
N LYS A 116 -1.57 -12.48 12.22
CA LYS A 116 -1.69 -13.94 12.12
C LYS A 116 -0.86 -14.44 10.94
N ASP A 117 0.03 -15.40 11.17
CA ASP A 117 0.83 -16.00 10.10
C ASP A 117 -0.02 -16.91 9.19
N TYR A 118 0.63 -17.51 8.20
CA TYR A 118 -0.01 -18.43 7.25
C TYR A 118 -0.56 -19.71 7.92
N GLU A 119 -0.14 -20.03 9.14
CA GLU A 119 -0.67 -21.12 9.97
C GLU A 119 -1.75 -20.64 10.94
N ASN A 120 -2.23 -19.39 10.78
CA ASN A 120 -3.23 -18.73 11.62
C ASN A 120 -2.77 -18.53 13.09
N LYS A 121 -1.46 -18.55 13.35
CA LYS A 121 -0.87 -18.33 14.66
C LYS A 121 -0.61 -16.85 14.86
N ASP A 122 -0.93 -16.35 16.04
CA ASP A 122 -0.63 -14.97 16.38
C ASP A 122 0.89 -14.77 16.53
N ILE A 123 1.41 -13.73 15.88
CA ILE A 123 2.82 -13.31 15.89
C ILE A 123 2.90 -11.87 16.39
N ALA A 124 3.86 -11.60 17.27
CA ALA A 124 4.32 -10.26 17.58
C ALA A 124 5.56 -9.95 16.73
N GLU A 125 5.55 -8.80 16.06
CA GLU A 125 6.61 -8.33 15.19
C GLU A 125 7.19 -7.02 15.70
N PHE A 126 8.51 -6.89 15.63
CA PHE A 126 9.27 -5.68 15.93
C PHE A 126 10.16 -5.39 14.75
N GLN A 127 9.85 -4.32 14.01
CA GLN A 127 10.46 -4.04 12.72
C GLN A 127 11.19 -2.70 12.76
N HIS A 128 12.45 -2.71 12.31
CA HIS A 128 13.15 -1.50 11.93
C HIS A 128 12.55 -0.95 10.64
N PHE A 129 11.99 0.25 10.71
CA PHE A 129 11.56 0.97 9.51
C PHE A 129 12.77 1.66 8.86
N ASP A 130 13.49 0.90 8.04
CA ASP A 130 14.71 1.37 7.37
C ASP A 130 14.40 2.43 6.31
N LEU A 131 15.07 3.58 6.43
CA LEU A 131 14.91 4.74 5.56
C LEU A 131 15.89 4.75 4.38
N THR A 132 16.91 3.89 4.43
CA THR A 132 18.10 3.95 3.56
C THR A 132 18.21 2.74 2.62
N SER A 133 17.75 1.58 3.07
CA SER A 133 17.77 0.32 2.34
C SER A 133 16.44 -0.45 2.51
N ASN A 134 16.36 -1.64 1.90
CA ASN A 134 15.22 -2.55 2.07
C ASN A 134 15.53 -3.70 3.06
N ASP A 135 16.67 -3.65 3.77
CA ASP A 135 17.19 -4.74 4.60
C ASP A 135 16.94 -4.49 6.11
N GLY A 136 15.77 -3.95 6.45
CA GLY A 136 15.40 -3.64 7.82
C GLY A 136 15.43 -4.87 8.74
N PHE A 137 16.13 -4.78 9.86
CA PHE A 137 16.15 -5.82 10.89
C PHE A 137 14.76 -5.99 11.50
N THR A 138 14.30 -7.24 11.62
CA THR A 138 12.97 -7.58 12.14
C THR A 138 13.07 -8.77 13.07
N ILE A 139 12.35 -8.73 14.20
CA ILE A 139 12.20 -9.86 15.12
C ILE A 139 10.75 -10.32 15.12
N TYR A 140 10.56 -11.62 14.83
CA TYR A 140 9.26 -12.29 14.92
C TYR A 140 9.21 -13.17 16.17
N SER A 141 8.13 -13.05 16.95
CA SER A 141 7.91 -13.87 18.13
C SER A 141 6.52 -14.49 18.17
N LYS A 142 6.48 -15.80 18.49
CA LYS A 142 5.23 -16.52 18.79
C LYS A 142 4.72 -16.22 20.20
N ASP A 143 5.55 -15.63 21.07
CA ASP A 143 5.12 -15.11 22.36
C ASP A 143 4.46 -13.74 22.19
N VAL A 144 3.15 -13.77 21.99
CA VAL A 144 2.32 -12.56 21.83
C VAL A 144 2.27 -11.68 23.07
N THR A 145 2.67 -12.18 24.25
CA THR A 145 2.70 -11.36 25.46
C THR A 145 3.75 -10.25 25.36
N LEU A 146 4.77 -10.44 24.52
CA LEU A 146 5.74 -9.40 24.18
C LEU A 146 5.07 -8.16 23.59
N TYR A 147 3.92 -8.29 22.92
CA TYR A 147 3.22 -7.13 22.35
C TYR A 147 2.80 -6.11 23.43
N GLN A 148 2.42 -6.59 24.62
CA GLN A 148 1.95 -5.76 25.74
C GLN A 148 3.06 -5.40 26.73
N LYS A 149 4.27 -5.92 26.53
CA LYS A 149 5.39 -5.73 27.45
C LYS A 149 5.96 -4.32 27.34
N ASP A 150 6.33 -3.74 28.48
CA ASP A 150 7.13 -2.52 28.54
C ASP A 150 8.59 -2.83 28.22
N PHE A 151 9.13 -2.16 27.20
CA PHE A 151 10.51 -2.30 26.75
C PHE A 151 11.45 -1.18 27.20
N THR A 152 11.01 -0.23 28.03
CA THR A 152 11.85 0.88 28.49
C THR A 152 13.15 0.38 29.12
N ASN A 153 14.27 0.82 28.55
CA ASN A 153 15.64 0.43 28.88
C ASN A 153 15.92 -1.07 28.79
N LYS A 154 15.24 -1.78 27.88
CA LYS A 154 15.39 -3.23 27.71
C LYS A 154 15.92 -3.61 26.32
N TRP A 155 16.44 -4.83 26.27
CA TRP A 155 16.88 -5.49 25.05
C TRP A 155 15.81 -6.45 24.53
N LEU A 156 15.72 -6.53 23.20
CA LEU A 156 15.09 -7.65 22.48
C LEU A 156 16.07 -8.09 21.39
N TYR A 157 16.44 -9.36 21.37
CA TYR A 157 17.48 -9.85 20.48
C TYR A 157 17.05 -11.09 19.69
N GLU A 158 17.69 -11.26 18.56
CA GLU A 158 17.68 -12.47 17.76
C GLU A 158 19.08 -13.08 17.76
N TYR A 159 19.16 -14.35 18.10
CA TYR A 159 20.41 -15.11 18.16
C TYR A 159 20.31 -16.31 17.23
N HIS A 160 21.24 -16.40 16.27
CA HIS A 160 21.38 -17.55 15.39
C HIS A 160 22.69 -18.27 15.71
N PRO A 161 22.64 -19.54 16.15
CA PRO A 161 23.84 -20.31 16.39
C PRO A 161 24.58 -20.57 15.08
N LYS A 162 25.90 -20.83 15.19
CA LYS A 162 26.70 -21.26 14.03
C LYS A 162 26.12 -22.53 13.41
N THR A 163 26.02 -22.54 12.09
CA THR A 163 25.68 -23.73 11.29
C THR A 163 26.81 -24.05 10.31
N GLU A 164 26.63 -25.08 9.49
CA GLU A 164 27.56 -25.37 8.39
C GLU A 164 27.48 -24.34 7.24
N TYR A 165 26.38 -23.59 7.15
CA TYR A 165 26.12 -22.60 6.08
C TYR A 165 26.23 -21.15 6.53
N SER A 166 26.27 -20.88 7.84
CA SER A 166 26.25 -19.53 8.40
C SER A 166 27.05 -19.42 9.69
N ASP A 167 27.72 -18.29 9.87
CA ASP A 167 28.37 -17.96 11.14
C ASP A 167 27.35 -17.67 12.25
N GLU A 168 27.83 -17.74 13.50
CA GLU A 168 27.06 -17.33 14.68
C GLU A 168 26.76 -15.83 14.60
N THR A 169 25.51 -15.43 14.87
CA THR A 169 25.13 -14.01 14.84
C THR A 169 24.24 -13.65 16.03
N LEU A 170 24.38 -12.40 16.49
CA LEU A 170 23.54 -11.80 17.50
C LEU A 170 23.24 -10.36 17.09
N THR A 171 21.96 -10.09 16.82
CA THR A 171 21.45 -8.75 16.50
C THR A 171 20.34 -8.39 17.47
N ALA A 172 20.32 -7.15 17.95
CA ALA A 172 19.39 -6.73 18.98
C ALA A 172 18.85 -5.33 18.76
N PHE A 173 17.62 -5.12 19.22
CA PHE A 173 17.08 -3.82 19.54
C PHE A 173 17.36 -3.48 21.01
N TYR A 174 17.75 -2.23 21.25
CA TYR A 174 17.67 -1.59 22.55
C TYR A 174 16.64 -0.46 22.50
N PHE A 175 15.77 -0.38 23.51
CA PHE A 175 14.70 0.59 23.57
C PHE A 175 14.90 1.56 24.73
N PRO A 176 15.39 2.80 24.51
CA PRO A 176 15.49 3.81 25.56
C PRO A 176 14.11 4.18 26.15
N THR A 177 13.07 4.16 25.32
CA THR A 177 11.69 4.46 25.71
C THR A 177 10.73 3.36 25.26
N ASN A 178 9.63 3.18 25.98
CA ASN A 178 8.58 2.25 25.56
C ASN A 178 7.92 2.68 24.25
N PHE A 179 7.24 1.73 23.62
CA PHE A 179 6.35 1.99 22.49
C PHE A 179 5.15 2.83 22.89
N ASN A 180 4.78 3.76 22.01
CA ASN A 180 3.59 4.58 22.14
C ASN A 180 2.73 4.51 20.87
N SER A 181 1.44 4.75 21.04
CA SER A 181 0.47 4.90 19.97
C SER A 181 -0.32 6.18 20.23
N ALA A 182 -0.33 7.10 19.27
CA ALA A 182 -0.94 8.41 19.42
C ALA A 182 -2.26 8.49 18.62
N PRO A 183 -3.26 9.24 19.10
CA PRO A 183 -4.44 9.55 18.30
C PRO A 183 -4.05 10.25 16.99
N ILE A 184 -4.62 9.79 15.87
CA ILE A 184 -4.48 10.44 14.57
C ILE A 184 -5.29 11.75 14.58
N PRO A 185 -4.73 12.88 14.12
CA PRO A 185 -5.46 14.15 14.04
C PRO A 185 -6.78 14.06 13.26
N GLN A 186 -7.80 14.78 13.73
CA GLN A 186 -9.18 14.66 13.23
C GLN A 186 -9.32 14.87 11.71
N LYS A 187 -8.55 15.79 11.13
CA LYS A 187 -8.56 16.02 9.66
C LYS A 187 -8.17 14.77 8.86
N TYR A 188 -7.34 13.89 9.41
CA TYR A 188 -6.92 12.64 8.76
C TYR A 188 -7.85 11.48 9.11
N THR A 189 -8.44 11.47 10.31
CA THR A 189 -9.46 10.47 10.66
C THR A 189 -10.68 10.56 9.75
N GLN A 190 -11.00 11.76 9.24
CA GLN A 190 -12.04 11.96 8.24
C GLN A 190 -11.73 11.25 6.91
N MET A 191 -10.48 11.28 6.43
CA MET A 191 -10.06 10.55 5.22
C MET A 191 -10.16 9.04 5.42
N ILE A 192 -9.68 8.54 6.56
CA ILE A 192 -9.78 7.11 6.92
C ILE A 192 -11.25 6.69 7.00
N GLY A 193 -12.07 7.43 7.74
CA GLY A 193 -13.50 7.15 7.87
C GLY A 193 -14.26 7.25 6.56
N TYR A 194 -13.89 8.19 5.68
CA TYR A 194 -14.44 8.29 4.33
C TYR A 194 -14.14 7.02 3.52
N SER A 195 -12.88 6.55 3.55
CA SER A 195 -12.48 5.32 2.85
C SER A 195 -13.21 4.08 3.39
N ASP A 196 -13.32 3.92 4.71
CA ASP A 196 -14.03 2.79 5.33
C ASP A 196 -15.52 2.79 4.97
N CYS A 197 -16.15 3.96 4.99
CA CYS A 197 -17.57 4.06 4.67
C CYS A 197 -17.83 3.78 3.18
N LEU A 198 -16.96 4.26 2.29
CA LEU A 198 -17.11 4.09 0.84
C LEU A 198 -16.84 2.64 0.41
N ILE A 199 -15.84 1.98 1.00
CA ILE A 199 -15.45 0.61 0.65
C ILE A 199 -16.41 -0.44 1.23
N ASP A 200 -17.10 -0.11 2.33
CA ASP A 200 -17.79 -1.05 3.22
C ASP A 200 -16.87 -2.17 3.68
N THR A 201 -16.36 -2.08 4.90
CA THR A 201 -15.39 -3.04 5.42
C THR A 201 -16.04 -4.36 5.88
N THR A 202 -17.37 -4.48 5.89
CA THR A 202 -18.06 -5.69 6.31
C THR A 202 -18.14 -6.76 5.23
N THR A 203 -18.10 -6.36 3.96
CA THR A 203 -18.19 -7.25 2.79
C THR A 203 -16.81 -7.53 2.21
N THR A 204 -16.51 -8.77 1.82
CA THR A 204 -15.27 -9.12 1.11
C THR A 204 -15.50 -9.33 -0.39
N LYS A 205 -14.45 -9.14 -1.20
CA LYS A 205 -14.47 -9.43 -2.65
C LYS A 205 -14.75 -10.91 -2.90
N PHE A 206 -13.87 -11.77 -2.37
CA PHE A 206 -14.04 -13.23 -2.38
C PHE A 206 -14.72 -13.70 -1.09
N LYS A 207 -15.44 -14.82 -1.17
CA LYS A 207 -16.01 -15.47 0.01
C LYS A 207 -14.92 -16.18 0.82
N ASP A 208 -15.16 -16.31 2.12
CA ASP A 208 -14.23 -16.95 3.06
C ASP A 208 -13.93 -18.41 2.71
N ASP A 209 -14.86 -19.10 2.03
CA ASP A 209 -14.75 -20.49 1.57
C ASP A 209 -14.42 -20.62 0.07
N SER A 210 -13.93 -19.54 -0.56
CA SER A 210 -13.53 -19.56 -1.97
C SER A 210 -12.45 -20.59 -2.25
N LYS A 211 -12.49 -21.16 -3.47
CA LYS A 211 -11.55 -22.21 -3.91
C LYS A 211 -10.72 -21.71 -5.06
N GLU A 212 -9.48 -22.20 -5.16
CA GLU A 212 -8.65 -21.93 -6.34
C GLU A 212 -9.34 -22.46 -7.60
N GLY A 213 -9.39 -21.65 -8.65
CA GLY A 213 -9.95 -22.04 -9.93
C GLY A 213 -9.96 -20.90 -10.94
N TRP A 214 -10.83 -20.98 -11.93
CA TRP A 214 -11.07 -19.92 -12.90
C TRP A 214 -12.53 -19.95 -13.36
N VAL A 215 -13.13 -18.77 -13.55
CA VAL A 215 -14.48 -18.62 -14.08
C VAL A 215 -14.42 -17.60 -15.21
N ASP A 216 -14.75 -18.03 -16.42
CA ASP A 216 -14.78 -17.17 -17.59
C ASP A 216 -16.00 -16.25 -17.58
N LEU A 217 -15.83 -15.03 -18.10
CA LEU A 217 -16.96 -14.16 -18.44
C LEU A 217 -17.49 -14.54 -19.83
N PRO A 218 -18.75 -15.02 -19.97
CA PRO A 218 -19.30 -15.36 -21.28
C PRO A 218 -19.31 -14.16 -22.23
N LYS A 219 -19.01 -14.34 -23.51
CA LYS A 219 -18.99 -13.24 -24.49
C LYS A 219 -20.32 -12.48 -24.58
N ASN A 220 -21.43 -13.16 -24.31
CA ASN A 220 -22.78 -12.61 -24.29
C ASN A 220 -23.26 -12.21 -22.88
N TRP A 221 -22.37 -12.05 -21.89
CA TRP A 221 -22.75 -11.78 -20.50
C TRP A 221 -23.69 -10.56 -20.34
N ILE A 222 -23.57 -9.57 -21.22
CA ILE A 222 -24.42 -8.37 -21.24
C ILE A 222 -25.90 -8.73 -21.41
N LEU A 223 -26.20 -9.77 -22.20
CA LEU A 223 -27.55 -10.25 -22.51
C LEU A 223 -28.13 -11.16 -21.42
N LEU A 224 -27.34 -11.55 -20.42
CA LEU A 224 -27.82 -12.34 -19.30
C LEU A 224 -28.86 -11.53 -18.50
N SER A 225 -29.87 -12.23 -17.98
CA SER A 225 -30.78 -11.65 -17.02
C SER A 225 -30.03 -11.22 -15.74
N ILE A 226 -30.59 -10.28 -14.98
CA ILE A 226 -30.00 -9.86 -13.70
C ILE A 226 -29.76 -11.06 -12.78
N LYS A 227 -30.70 -12.02 -12.72
CA LYS A 227 -30.55 -13.23 -11.91
C LYS A 227 -29.35 -14.09 -12.33
N GLU A 228 -29.10 -14.20 -13.64
CA GLU A 228 -27.95 -14.93 -14.16
C GLU A 228 -26.64 -14.19 -13.91
N LYS A 229 -26.62 -12.86 -14.04
CA LYS A 229 -25.46 -12.02 -13.70
C LYS A 229 -25.09 -12.13 -12.21
N VAL A 230 -26.09 -12.10 -11.32
CA VAL A 230 -25.89 -12.31 -9.88
C VAL A 230 -25.30 -13.70 -9.63
N ARG A 231 -25.84 -14.75 -10.26
CA ARG A 231 -25.29 -16.11 -10.09
C ARG A 231 -23.84 -16.20 -10.56
N LEU A 232 -23.51 -15.60 -11.70
CA LEU A 232 -22.15 -15.60 -12.23
C LEU A 232 -21.18 -14.80 -11.34
N LEU A 233 -21.63 -13.66 -10.81
CA LEU A 233 -20.87 -12.89 -9.83
C LEU A 233 -20.57 -13.75 -8.59
N GLU A 234 -21.58 -14.43 -8.06
CA GLU A 234 -21.43 -15.30 -6.89
C GLU A 234 -20.48 -16.48 -7.14
N GLU A 235 -20.47 -17.03 -8.36
CA GLU A 235 -19.53 -18.07 -8.79
C GLU A 235 -18.10 -17.53 -8.83
N MET A 236 -17.87 -16.36 -9.47
CA MET A 236 -16.56 -15.71 -9.50
C MET A 236 -16.05 -15.37 -8.10
N ARG A 237 -16.92 -14.92 -7.18
CA ARG A 237 -16.55 -14.63 -5.79
C ARG A 237 -16.23 -15.87 -4.96
N SER A 238 -16.74 -17.03 -5.37
CA SER A 238 -16.42 -18.33 -4.80
C SER A 238 -15.18 -18.96 -5.42
N THR A 239 -14.53 -18.31 -6.39
CA THR A 239 -13.35 -18.84 -7.10
C THR A 239 -12.19 -17.84 -7.08
N SER A 240 -11.15 -18.12 -6.31
CA SER A 240 -9.93 -17.33 -6.28
C SER A 240 -8.98 -17.74 -7.41
N VAL A 241 -8.32 -16.76 -8.03
CA VAL A 241 -7.39 -17.00 -9.14
C VAL A 241 -5.98 -16.65 -8.68
N ILE A 242 -5.10 -17.64 -8.67
CA ILE A 242 -3.68 -17.48 -8.35
C ILE A 242 -2.90 -17.36 -9.65
N GLY A 243 -2.17 -16.26 -9.82
CA GLY A 243 -1.30 -16.06 -10.96
C GLY A 243 -0.09 -17.00 -10.90
N ARG A 244 0.20 -17.72 -11.99
CA ARG A 244 1.33 -18.66 -12.03
C ARG A 244 2.68 -17.97 -12.22
N CYS A 245 2.67 -16.78 -12.82
CA CYS A 245 3.85 -15.94 -13.01
C CYS A 245 3.47 -14.46 -13.10
N SER A 246 4.47 -13.60 -13.25
CA SER A 246 4.33 -12.16 -13.40
C SER A 246 3.59 -11.74 -14.67
N MET A 247 3.56 -12.58 -15.71
CA MET A 247 2.85 -12.29 -16.97
C MET A 247 1.41 -12.81 -16.97
N ASP A 248 0.98 -13.49 -15.91
CA ASP A 248 -0.36 -14.07 -15.84
C ASP A 248 -1.42 -12.99 -15.60
N THR A 249 -2.19 -12.63 -16.63
CA THR A 249 -3.20 -11.56 -16.55
C THR A 249 -4.48 -11.99 -15.84
N ARG A 250 -4.71 -13.31 -15.71
CA ARG A 250 -5.97 -13.89 -15.24
C ARG A 250 -6.48 -13.30 -13.92
N PRO A 251 -5.68 -13.17 -12.84
CA PRO A 251 -6.19 -12.57 -11.59
C PRO A 251 -6.79 -11.18 -11.78
N ARG A 252 -6.19 -10.38 -12.67
CA ARG A 252 -6.63 -9.00 -12.95
C ARG A 252 -7.84 -8.99 -13.88
N GLU A 253 -7.86 -9.85 -14.90
CA GLU A 253 -9.03 -10.05 -15.77
C GLU A 253 -10.26 -10.46 -14.96
N GLN A 254 -10.14 -11.40 -14.02
CA GLN A 254 -11.26 -11.79 -13.16
C GLN A 254 -11.74 -10.64 -12.30
N ALA A 255 -10.84 -9.80 -11.76
CA ALA A 255 -11.25 -8.61 -11.02
C ALA A 255 -12.02 -7.62 -11.91
N VAL A 256 -11.65 -7.46 -13.19
CA VAL A 256 -12.43 -6.66 -14.15
C VAL A 256 -13.81 -7.29 -14.36
N TYR A 257 -13.91 -8.61 -14.49
CA TYR A 257 -15.20 -9.31 -14.65
C TYR A 257 -16.10 -9.16 -13.43
N ILE A 258 -15.53 -9.31 -12.22
CA ILE A 258 -16.24 -9.07 -10.96
C ILE A 258 -16.71 -7.62 -10.90
N ALA A 259 -15.87 -6.65 -11.25
CA ALA A 259 -16.25 -5.23 -11.26
C ALA A 259 -17.42 -4.96 -12.25
N LEU A 260 -17.34 -5.48 -13.47
CA LEU A 260 -18.39 -5.34 -14.49
C LEU A 260 -19.73 -5.92 -14.02
N LEU A 261 -19.72 -7.16 -13.50
CA LEU A 261 -20.93 -7.81 -13.01
C LEU A 261 -21.48 -7.11 -11.76
N SER A 262 -20.62 -6.65 -10.86
CA SER A 262 -21.01 -5.92 -9.66
C SER A 262 -21.69 -4.60 -9.99
N ALA A 263 -21.17 -3.85 -10.96
CA ALA A 263 -21.80 -2.62 -11.44
C ALA A 263 -23.18 -2.88 -12.06
N ASP A 264 -23.32 -3.91 -12.89
CA ASP A 264 -24.59 -4.29 -13.53
C ASP A 264 -25.62 -4.91 -12.58
N THR A 265 -25.18 -5.36 -11.40
CA THR A 265 -26.03 -5.96 -10.36
C THR A 265 -26.18 -5.09 -9.13
N TYR A 266 -25.71 -3.83 -9.19
CA TYR A 266 -25.82 -2.83 -8.12
C TYR A 266 -25.09 -3.18 -6.80
N ASN A 267 -24.00 -3.96 -6.87
CA ASN A 267 -23.16 -4.32 -5.72
C ASN A 267 -21.92 -3.43 -5.63
N TRP A 268 -22.07 -2.22 -5.09
CA TRP A 268 -21.00 -1.20 -5.04
C TRP A 268 -19.76 -1.66 -4.27
N GLU A 269 -19.97 -2.26 -3.09
CA GLU A 269 -18.90 -2.68 -2.19
C GLU A 269 -18.00 -3.76 -2.80
N ILE A 270 -18.53 -4.57 -3.72
CA ILE A 270 -17.78 -5.57 -4.47
C ILE A 270 -17.08 -4.92 -5.68
N PHE A 271 -17.78 -4.02 -6.38
CA PHE A 271 -17.20 -3.23 -7.47
C PHE A 271 -15.96 -2.47 -7.00
N LEU A 272 -16.09 -1.66 -5.94
CA LEU A 272 -15.01 -0.79 -5.51
C LEU A 272 -13.80 -1.59 -5.01
N LYS A 273 -13.99 -2.67 -4.24
CA LYS A 273 -12.88 -3.53 -3.83
C LYS A 273 -12.16 -4.17 -5.01
N SER A 274 -12.91 -4.65 -6.00
CA SER A 274 -12.33 -5.25 -7.21
C SER A 274 -11.55 -4.22 -8.01
N HIS A 275 -12.08 -3.01 -8.14
CA HIS A 275 -11.42 -1.90 -8.81
C HIS A 275 -10.15 -1.43 -8.06
N LEU A 276 -10.23 -1.29 -6.74
CA LEU A 276 -9.06 -0.96 -5.91
C LEU A 276 -7.98 -2.04 -5.98
N ASP A 277 -8.34 -3.32 -6.10
CA ASP A 277 -7.38 -4.40 -6.31
C ASP A 277 -6.71 -4.33 -7.68
N ILE A 278 -7.44 -3.97 -8.75
CA ILE A 278 -6.85 -3.69 -10.06
C ILE A 278 -5.85 -2.53 -9.95
N MET A 279 -6.26 -1.43 -9.33
CA MET A 279 -5.44 -0.23 -9.15
C MET A 279 -4.19 -0.51 -8.30
N ASN A 280 -4.33 -1.21 -7.17
CA ASN A 280 -3.23 -1.57 -6.27
C ASN A 280 -2.50 -2.85 -6.65
N ASP A 281 -2.88 -3.49 -7.76
CA ASP A 281 -2.31 -4.75 -8.20
C ASP A 281 -2.25 -5.82 -7.09
N ARG A 282 -3.32 -5.90 -6.30
CA ARG A 282 -3.41 -6.73 -5.10
C ARG A 282 -3.87 -8.15 -5.46
N PHE A 283 -2.97 -8.91 -6.06
CA PHE A 283 -3.25 -10.27 -6.55
C PHE A 283 -2.21 -11.28 -6.07
N GLU A 284 -2.67 -12.47 -5.72
CA GLU A 284 -1.78 -13.58 -5.37
C GLU A 284 -1.10 -14.14 -6.61
N ARG A 285 0.22 -14.30 -6.53
CA ARG A 285 1.06 -14.82 -7.61
C ARG A 285 2.14 -15.71 -7.04
N VAL A 286 2.42 -16.83 -7.71
CA VAL A 286 3.50 -17.76 -7.34
C VAL A 286 4.87 -17.11 -7.53
N SER A 287 5.00 -16.25 -8.54
CA SER A 287 6.19 -15.45 -8.80
C SER A 287 5.75 -14.14 -9.44
N ASP A 288 6.24 -13.01 -8.93
CA ASP A 288 5.98 -11.69 -9.51
C ASP A 288 7.29 -10.89 -9.63
N GLY A 289 7.49 -10.28 -10.79
CA GLY A 289 8.70 -9.54 -11.13
C GLY A 289 8.39 -8.05 -11.26
N SER A 290 9.30 -7.19 -10.82
CA SER A 290 9.12 -5.73 -10.82
C SER A 290 8.80 -5.16 -12.21
N TYR A 291 9.36 -5.71 -13.28
CA TYR A 291 9.09 -5.25 -14.65
C TYR A 291 7.62 -5.39 -15.07
N ALA A 292 6.91 -6.42 -14.60
CA ALA A 292 5.51 -6.65 -14.96
C ALA A 292 4.58 -5.68 -14.22
N TRP A 293 4.98 -5.28 -13.01
CA TRP A 293 4.26 -4.31 -12.20
C TRP A 293 4.20 -2.93 -12.86
N GLU A 294 5.25 -2.52 -13.57
CA GLU A 294 5.29 -1.27 -14.33
C GLU A 294 4.33 -1.27 -15.53
N GLN A 295 4.11 -2.42 -16.17
CA GLN A 295 3.22 -2.54 -17.34
C GLN A 295 1.72 -2.52 -16.98
N ARG A 296 1.37 -2.81 -15.72
CA ARG A 296 -0.02 -2.87 -15.23
C ARG A 296 -0.54 -1.48 -14.87
N ASN A 297 -1.54 -0.97 -15.59
CA ASN A 297 -2.08 0.37 -15.37
C ASN A 297 -2.87 0.48 -14.06
N THR A 298 -3.15 1.71 -13.61
CA THR A 298 -3.82 1.96 -12.32
C THR A 298 -5.32 2.19 -12.45
N TYR A 299 -5.80 2.73 -13.58
CA TYR A 299 -7.24 2.96 -13.82
C TYR A 299 -7.89 3.89 -12.78
N ILE A 300 -7.15 4.89 -12.29
CA ILE A 300 -7.72 5.86 -11.33
C ILE A 300 -8.83 6.73 -11.96
N LYS A 301 -8.80 6.94 -13.28
CA LYS A 301 -9.75 7.81 -14.00
C LYS A 301 -11.18 7.32 -13.87
N GLU A 302 -11.38 6.02 -13.82
CA GLU A 302 -12.66 5.38 -13.58
C GLU A 302 -13.30 5.85 -12.26
N LEU A 303 -12.49 6.03 -11.21
CA LEU A 303 -12.95 6.59 -9.93
C LEU A 303 -13.20 8.10 -10.01
N GLU A 304 -12.42 8.83 -10.80
CA GLU A 304 -12.56 10.28 -10.97
C GLU A 304 -13.76 10.70 -11.83
N GLU A 305 -14.30 9.79 -12.64
CA GLU A 305 -15.55 9.97 -13.38
C GLU A 305 -16.78 9.61 -12.53
N LEU A 306 -16.57 9.04 -11.35
CA LEU A 306 -17.60 8.88 -10.33
C LEU A 306 -17.59 10.10 -9.41
N ASN A 307 -18.77 10.47 -8.93
CA ASN A 307 -18.95 11.62 -8.03
C ASN A 307 -18.47 11.29 -6.59
N ILE A 308 -17.22 10.84 -6.43
CA ILE A 308 -16.58 10.54 -5.14
C ILE A 308 -15.36 11.43 -4.91
N ASN A 309 -14.97 11.61 -3.65
CA ASN A 309 -13.74 12.29 -3.28
C ASN A 309 -12.56 11.30 -3.39
N VAL A 310 -11.97 11.22 -4.59
CA VAL A 310 -10.83 10.32 -4.86
C VAL A 310 -9.62 10.63 -3.96
N PRO A 311 -9.18 11.90 -3.78
CA PRO A 311 -8.13 12.22 -2.80
C PRO A 311 -8.36 11.64 -1.41
N ASP A 312 -9.53 11.86 -0.81
CA ASP A 312 -9.84 11.36 0.53
C ASP A 312 -9.84 9.82 0.58
N LEU A 313 -10.38 9.16 -0.46
CA LEU A 313 -10.32 7.70 -0.57
C LEU A 313 -8.87 7.21 -0.61
N MET A 314 -8.03 7.79 -1.46
CA MET A 314 -6.63 7.38 -1.65
C MET A 314 -5.80 7.62 -0.39
N PHE A 315 -6.00 8.75 0.29
CA PHE A 315 -5.27 9.05 1.52
C PHE A 315 -5.77 8.23 2.71
N GLY A 316 -7.09 7.99 2.81
CA GLY A 316 -7.66 7.12 3.84
C GLY A 316 -7.05 5.73 3.84
N ILE A 317 -6.88 5.12 2.66
CA ILE A 317 -6.24 3.80 2.49
C ILE A 317 -4.70 3.83 2.56
N SER A 318 -4.08 5.01 2.67
CA SER A 318 -2.63 5.19 2.80
C SER A 318 -2.17 5.20 4.27
N PHE A 319 -3.00 5.67 5.20
CA PHE A 319 -2.66 5.67 6.63
C PHE A 319 -2.45 4.25 7.17
N ARG A 320 -1.59 4.12 8.19
CA ARG A 320 -1.40 2.90 8.97
C ARG A 320 -1.84 3.15 10.39
N ILE A 321 -2.79 2.32 10.84
CA ILE A 321 -3.50 2.49 12.09
C ILE A 321 -3.49 1.21 12.91
N GLU A 322 -3.59 1.37 14.22
CA GLU A 322 -3.59 0.30 15.21
C GLU A 322 -4.95 -0.38 15.33
N ASN A 323 -6.02 0.38 15.14
CA ASN A 323 -7.41 -0.05 15.31
C ASN A 323 -8.23 0.08 14.01
N PRO A 324 -7.83 -0.57 12.90
CA PRO A 324 -8.61 -0.53 11.67
C PRO A 324 -9.97 -1.20 11.84
N ALA A 325 -10.96 -0.75 11.07
CA ALA A 325 -12.19 -1.51 10.88
C ALA A 325 -11.85 -2.91 10.31
N LYS A 326 -12.70 -3.91 10.61
CA LYS A 326 -12.52 -5.27 10.05
C LYS A 326 -12.48 -5.16 8.54
N ASN A 327 -11.44 -5.68 7.89
CA ASN A 327 -11.18 -5.56 6.44
C ASN A 327 -10.97 -4.13 5.89
N HIS A 328 -10.47 -3.18 6.70
CA HIS A 328 -9.96 -1.92 6.17
C HIS A 328 -9.02 -2.17 4.98
N TYR A 329 -9.18 -1.39 3.91
CA TYR A 329 -8.36 -1.55 2.72
C TYR A 329 -7.08 -0.74 2.86
N PHE A 330 -5.95 -1.41 3.09
CA PHE A 330 -4.64 -0.76 3.02
C PHE A 330 -4.09 -0.84 1.59
N GLY A 331 -3.88 0.32 0.96
CA GLY A 331 -3.26 0.38 -0.37
C GLY A 331 -1.73 0.35 -0.30
N SER A 332 -1.11 -0.05 -1.41
CA SER A 332 0.35 -0.07 -1.54
C SER A 332 0.86 1.34 -1.81
N ILE A 333 1.72 1.87 -0.94
CA ILE A 333 2.25 3.24 -1.07
C ILE A 333 2.90 3.48 -2.45
N GLY A 334 3.57 2.48 -3.01
CA GLY A 334 4.13 2.54 -4.36
C GLY A 334 3.06 2.66 -5.44
N ARG A 335 2.03 1.79 -5.41
CA ARG A 335 0.94 1.80 -6.40
C ARG A 335 0.08 3.04 -6.29
N LEU A 336 -0.25 3.46 -5.06
CA LEU A 336 -1.02 4.67 -4.83
C LEU A 336 -0.28 5.91 -5.32
N GLY A 337 1.04 5.99 -5.13
CA GLY A 337 1.84 7.08 -5.69
C GLY A 337 1.74 7.15 -7.21
N ARG A 338 1.86 5.99 -7.89
CA ARG A 338 1.63 5.91 -9.34
C ARG A 338 0.22 6.35 -9.72
N ALA A 339 -0.80 5.80 -9.07
CA ALA A 339 -2.20 6.10 -9.39
C ALA A 339 -2.48 7.60 -9.25
N LEU A 340 -2.06 8.20 -8.14
CA LEU A 340 -2.20 9.64 -7.91
C LEU A 340 -1.48 10.47 -8.98
N SER A 341 -0.33 10.02 -9.50
CA SER A 341 0.39 10.74 -10.57
C SER A 341 -0.37 10.81 -11.90
N GLU A 342 -1.33 9.91 -12.09
CA GLU A 342 -2.21 9.84 -13.26
C GLU A 342 -3.52 10.66 -13.06
N SER A 343 -3.73 11.24 -11.87
CA SER A 343 -4.93 11.99 -11.49
C SER A 343 -5.02 13.39 -12.12
N LYS A 344 -6.25 13.85 -12.37
CA LYS A 344 -6.52 15.24 -12.77
C LYS A 344 -6.42 16.25 -11.62
N ASN A 345 -6.44 15.80 -10.36
CA ASN A 345 -6.47 16.64 -9.15
C ASN A 345 -5.08 16.96 -8.58
N ARG A 346 -4.08 17.13 -9.46
CA ARG A 346 -2.66 17.29 -9.09
C ARG A 346 -2.40 18.27 -7.94
N ASN A 347 -2.89 19.52 -8.07
CA ASN A 347 -2.54 20.57 -7.12
C ASN A 347 -3.03 20.26 -5.70
N GLU A 348 -4.25 19.73 -5.59
CA GLU A 348 -4.85 19.32 -4.32
C GLU A 348 -4.05 18.16 -3.70
N ILE A 349 -3.78 17.13 -4.50
CA ILE A 349 -3.03 15.94 -4.07
C ILE A 349 -1.65 16.33 -3.54
N GLU A 350 -0.91 17.17 -4.27
CA GLU A 350 0.41 17.62 -3.86
C GLU A 350 0.36 18.44 -2.56
N GLN A 351 -0.61 19.35 -2.43
CA GLN A 351 -0.78 20.18 -1.24
C GLN A 351 -1.12 19.34 0.00
N VAL A 352 -2.05 18.39 -0.13
CA VAL A 352 -2.46 17.53 0.98
C VAL A 352 -1.30 16.65 1.43
N MET A 353 -0.59 15.99 0.53
CA MET A 353 0.57 15.16 0.90
C MET A 353 1.68 15.98 1.59
N ILE A 354 2.03 17.16 1.08
CA ILE A 354 3.03 18.03 1.71
C ILE A 354 2.57 18.49 3.10
N SER A 355 1.28 18.80 3.25
CA SER A 355 0.71 19.18 4.55
C SER A 355 0.81 18.04 5.57
N ILE A 356 0.58 16.79 5.15
CA ILE A 356 0.67 15.61 5.99
C ILE A 356 2.12 15.34 6.40
N ILE A 357 3.06 15.38 5.46
CA ILE A 357 4.50 15.18 5.73
C ILE A 357 5.01 16.20 6.76
N SER A 358 4.54 17.45 6.62
CA SER A 358 4.99 18.59 7.44
C SER A 358 4.27 18.72 8.79
N ASP A 359 3.31 17.84 9.08
CA ASP A 359 2.47 17.94 10.27
C ASP A 359 3.15 17.32 11.50
N ASN A 360 3.63 18.15 12.41
CA ASN A 360 4.28 17.69 13.64
C ASN A 360 3.31 17.11 14.68
N GLU A 361 1.99 17.23 14.49
CA GLU A 361 0.99 16.58 15.35
C GLU A 361 0.70 15.13 14.91
N LEU A 362 1.05 14.77 13.67
CA LEU A 362 0.94 13.40 13.17
C LEU A 362 2.16 12.57 13.58
N ASP A 363 1.93 11.28 13.82
CA ASP A 363 3.01 10.37 14.14
C ASP A 363 4.05 10.24 13.01
N ILE A 364 5.29 9.97 13.40
CA ILE A 364 6.43 9.95 12.48
C ILE A 364 6.27 8.87 11.40
N TYR A 365 5.75 7.69 11.75
CA TYR A 365 5.56 6.61 10.78
C TYR A 365 4.60 7.01 9.66
N ASN A 366 3.42 7.55 9.97
CA ASN A 366 2.49 8.00 8.93
C ASN A 366 3.06 9.17 8.09
N ARG A 367 3.74 10.13 8.71
CA ARG A 367 4.43 11.20 7.95
C ARG A 367 5.45 10.63 6.97
N LEU A 368 6.22 9.62 7.37
CA LEU A 368 7.19 8.94 6.51
C LEU A 368 6.53 8.15 5.38
N LEU A 369 5.41 7.48 5.64
CA LEU A 369 4.64 6.80 4.59
C LEU A 369 4.16 7.79 3.52
N PHE A 370 3.71 8.97 3.92
CA PHE A 370 3.34 10.04 2.99
C PHE A 370 4.54 10.66 2.28
N TYR A 371 5.70 10.73 2.93
CA TYR A 371 6.96 11.12 2.26
C TYR A 371 7.29 10.14 1.12
N PHE A 372 7.19 8.83 1.38
CA PHE A 372 7.40 7.81 0.34
C PHE A 372 6.28 7.82 -0.71
N LEU A 373 5.03 8.08 -0.33
CA LEU A 373 3.91 8.24 -1.27
C LEU A 373 4.20 9.38 -2.25
N TYR A 374 4.61 10.55 -1.74
CA TYR A 374 4.95 11.71 -2.55
C TYR A 374 6.16 11.47 -3.45
N ARG A 375 7.16 10.71 -2.96
CA ARG A 375 8.32 10.33 -3.77
C ARG A 375 7.92 9.41 -4.93
N ASN A 376 7.06 8.41 -4.68
CA ASN A 376 6.51 7.55 -5.73
C ASN A 376 5.67 8.36 -6.74
N TYR A 377 4.79 9.23 -6.25
CA TYR A 377 4.03 10.17 -7.08
C TYR A 377 4.94 10.99 -8.01
N THR A 378 6.00 11.56 -7.44
CA THR A 378 6.97 12.37 -8.18
C THR A 378 7.71 11.53 -9.22
N HIS A 379 8.16 10.32 -8.86
CA HIS A 379 8.84 9.41 -9.77
C HIS A 379 8.00 9.10 -11.03
N PHE A 380 6.71 8.80 -10.85
CA PHE A 380 5.79 8.47 -11.94
C PHE A 380 5.22 9.69 -12.69
N THR A 381 5.48 10.91 -12.22
CA THR A 381 5.01 12.11 -12.91
C THR A 381 5.75 12.31 -14.24
N ASN A 382 5.05 12.36 -15.36
CA ASN A 382 5.69 12.42 -16.69
C ASN A 382 6.36 13.76 -17.01
N ASP A 383 5.88 14.87 -16.46
CA ASP A 383 6.42 16.21 -16.74
C ASP A 383 7.65 16.50 -15.85
N GLU A 384 8.79 16.73 -16.49
CA GLU A 384 10.08 16.97 -15.80
C GLU A 384 10.13 18.30 -15.04
N LYS A 385 9.38 19.32 -15.48
CA LYS A 385 9.28 20.59 -14.73
C LYS A 385 8.51 20.35 -13.43
N ILE A 386 7.39 19.64 -13.52
CA ILE A 386 6.59 19.25 -12.36
C ILE A 386 7.41 18.42 -11.38
N LYS A 387 8.14 17.40 -11.88
CA LYS A 387 9.04 16.60 -11.05
C LYS A 387 10.03 17.45 -10.27
N LYS A 388 10.65 18.44 -10.93
CA LYS A 388 11.59 19.34 -10.28
C LYS A 388 10.92 20.17 -9.18
N GLU A 389 9.75 20.76 -9.45
CA GLU A 389 8.96 21.49 -8.46
C GLU A 389 8.61 20.61 -7.25
N ASN A 390 8.24 19.36 -7.50
CA ASN A 390 7.88 18.41 -6.45
C ASN A 390 9.09 18.00 -5.61
N ILE A 391 10.25 17.79 -6.22
CA ILE A 391 11.52 17.56 -5.51
C ILE A 391 11.86 18.74 -4.58
N GLU A 392 11.66 19.99 -5.04
CA GLU A 392 11.89 21.19 -4.22
C GLU A 392 10.93 21.24 -3.03
N LYS A 393 9.62 21.02 -3.25
CA LYS A 393 8.61 20.94 -2.17
C LYS A 393 8.93 19.84 -1.16
N LEU A 394 9.30 18.65 -1.64
CA LEU A 394 9.64 17.51 -0.79
C LEU A 394 10.92 17.76 0.02
N THR A 395 11.90 18.44 -0.56
CA THR A 395 13.13 18.85 0.14
C THR A 395 12.80 19.77 1.30
N ILE A 396 11.88 20.72 1.13
CA ILE A 396 11.45 21.61 2.22
C ILE A 396 10.68 20.83 3.29
N ALA A 397 9.72 20.00 2.88
CA ALA A 397 8.92 19.21 3.82
C ALA A 397 9.77 18.22 4.64
N LYS A 398 10.82 17.66 4.04
CA LYS A 398 11.79 16.78 4.68
C LYS A 398 12.45 17.41 5.92
N GLU A 399 12.71 18.71 5.90
CA GLU A 399 13.35 19.43 7.03
C GLU A 399 12.42 19.58 8.25
N THR A 400 11.15 19.19 8.13
CA THR A 400 10.21 19.18 9.27
C THR A 400 10.32 17.93 10.13
N PHE A 401 11.02 16.89 9.66
CA PHE A 401 11.33 15.71 10.48
C PHE A 401 12.44 16.02 11.48
N PRO A 402 12.52 15.28 12.61
CA PRO A 402 13.70 15.33 13.47
C PRO A 402 15.00 15.11 12.69
N ASP A 403 16.07 15.83 13.05
CA ASP A 403 17.35 15.83 12.32
C ASP A 403 17.88 14.42 12.04
N PHE A 404 17.81 13.52 13.02
CA PHE A 404 18.32 12.14 12.88
C PHE A 404 17.53 11.30 11.86
N ILE A 405 16.32 11.72 11.49
CA ILE A 405 15.51 11.15 10.40
C ILE A 405 15.80 11.89 9.10
N SER A 406 15.74 13.22 9.11
CA SER A 406 15.88 14.03 7.89
C SER A 406 17.22 13.74 7.20
N VAL A 407 18.34 13.64 7.92
CA VAL A 407 19.64 13.33 7.30
C VAL A 407 19.70 11.97 6.60
N ARG A 408 18.84 11.01 6.98
CA ARG A 408 18.76 9.66 6.39
C ARG A 408 17.86 9.60 5.16
N LEU A 409 16.92 10.55 5.01
CA LEU A 409 15.97 10.55 3.90
C LEU A 409 16.59 11.01 2.59
N LYS A 410 16.43 10.19 1.55
CA LYS A 410 16.78 10.55 0.17
C LYS A 410 15.56 11.15 -0.55
N VAL A 411 15.78 12.29 -1.21
CA VAL A 411 14.77 12.96 -2.03
C VAL A 411 14.74 12.40 -3.46
N LYS A 412 15.88 11.88 -3.93
CA LYS A 412 16.03 11.19 -5.22
C LYS A 412 16.46 9.75 -5.03
#